data_AF-A0AAU4RGA5-F1
#
_entry.id   AF-A0AAU4RGA5-F1
#
_cell.length_a   1.000
_cell.length_b   1.000
_cell.length_c   1.000
_cell.angle_alpha   90.00
_cell.angle_beta   90.00
_cell.angle_gamma   90.00
#
_symmetry.space_group_name_H-M   'P 1'
#
loop_
_entity.id
_entity.type
_entity.pdbx_description
1 polymer ?
#
loop_
_entity_poly.entity_id
_entity_poly.type
_entity_poly.pdbx_seq_one_letter_code
_entity_poly.pdbx_strand_id
1 'polypeptide(L)' 'MTDLPGSPGPTLKRIYEELEPDARETVVLRLLDGSSAERLALVLRRHGHTVSASTIRTYRRSLRDGV' A
#
# COMPACT_ATOMS: atom_id res chain seq x y z
N MET A 1 9.16 3.89 13.48
CA MET A 1 8.57 2.75 12.75
C MET A 1 7.11 3.05 12.54
N THR A 2 6.76 3.67 11.41
CA THR A 2 5.37 3.76 10.99
C THR A 2 5.02 2.40 10.41
N ASP A 3 4.04 1.69 10.94
CA ASP A 3 3.55 0.44 10.34
C ASP A 3 2.35 0.77 9.45
N LEU A 4 1.96 -0.17 8.57
CA LEU A 4 0.73 0.00 7.80
C LEU A 4 -0.49 -0.08 8.74
N PRO A 5 -1.42 0.89 8.72
CA PRO A 5 -2.59 0.86 9.59
C PRO A 5 -3.52 -0.32 9.30
N GLY A 6 -4.34 -0.71 10.29
CA GLY A 6 -5.32 -1.79 10.15
C GLY A 6 -4.68 -3.17 9.93
N SER A 7 -5.36 -4.01 9.14
CA SER A 7 -4.91 -5.37 8.82
C SER A 7 -4.48 -5.49 7.35
N PRO A 8 -3.27 -5.05 6.98
CA PRO A 8 -2.79 -5.19 5.60
C PRO A 8 -2.66 -6.67 5.23
N GLY A 9 -3.11 -7.02 4.02
CA GLY A 9 -2.90 -8.36 3.49
C GLY A 9 -1.40 -8.70 3.37
N PRO A 10 -1.04 -10.00 3.38
CA PRO A 10 0.36 -10.45 3.46
C PRO A 10 1.24 -9.91 2.32
N THR A 11 0.66 -9.74 1.12
CA THR A 11 1.36 -9.14 -0.03
C THR A 11 1.74 -7.69 0.23
N LEU A 12 0.81 -6.89 0.76
CA LEU A 12 1.04 -5.46 0.98
C LEU A 12 2.02 -5.24 2.13
N LYS A 13 1.91 -6.07 3.18
CA LYS A 13 2.85 -6.09 4.30
C LYS A 13 4.27 -6.41 3.84
N ARG A 14 4.46 -7.46 3.05
CA ARG A 14 5.78 -7.82 2.51
C ARG A 14 6.37 -6.68 1.68
N ILE A 15 5.60 -6.10 0.77
CA ILE A 15 6.06 -4.97 -0.04
C ILE A 15 6.48 -3.81 0.87
N TYR A 16 5.69 -3.49 1.89
CA TYR A 16 6.02 -2.43 2.83
C TYR A 16 7.33 -2.68 3.59
N GLU A 17 7.58 -3.92 4.01
CA GLU A 17 8.80 -4.33 4.70
C GLU A 17 10.02 -4.28 3.77
N GLU A 18 9.86 -4.55 2.47
CA GLU A 18 10.93 -4.47 1.47
C GLU A 18 11.26 -3.03 1.04
N LEU A 19 10.36 -2.07 1.27
CA LEU A 19 10.58 -0.67 0.92
C LEU A 19 11.61 -0.01 1.85
N GLU A 20 12.42 0.86 1.27
CA GLU A 20 13.28 1.79 2.00
C GLU A 20 12.45 2.72 2.91
N PRO A 21 12.99 3.17 4.06
CA PRO A 21 12.26 4.00 5.02
C PRO A 21 11.59 5.23 4.41
N ASP A 22 12.27 5.94 3.50
CA ASP A 22 11.73 7.14 2.84
C ASP A 22 10.57 6.81 1.88
N ALA A 23 10.64 5.65 1.23
CA ALA A 23 9.60 5.18 0.32
C ALA A 23 8.35 4.72 1.09
N ARG A 24 8.51 4.16 2.29
CA ARG A 24 7.41 3.73 3.15
C ARG A 24 6.46 4.86 3.49
N GLU A 25 6.99 6.01 3.91
CA GLU A 25 6.18 7.18 4.24
C GLU A 25 5.36 7.64 3.02
N THR A 26 6.02 7.75 1.86
CA THR A 26 5.36 8.12 0.60
C THR A 26 4.25 7.13 0.24
N VAL A 27 4.48 5.83 0.40
CA VAL A 27 3.50 4.79 0.09
C VAL A 27 2.32 4.84 1.07
N VAL A 28 2.55 5.06 2.37
CA VAL A 28 1.48 5.25 3.36
C VAL A 28 0.61 6.43 2.98
N LEU A 29 1.20 7.59 2.67
CA LEU A 29 0.45 8.76 2.22
C LEU A 29 -0.39 8.45 0.99
N ARG A 30 0.18 7.77 -0.02
CA ARG A 30 -0.54 7.40 -1.26
C ARG A 30 -1.59 6.33 -1.04
N LEU A 31 -1.44 5.46 -0.05
CA LEU A 31 -2.48 4.49 0.30
C LEU A 31 -3.69 5.21 0.90
N LEU A 32 -3.50 6.31 1.61
CA LEU A 32 -4.54 7.01 2.38
C LEU A 32 -5.12 8.25 1.68
N ASP A 33 -4.38 8.90 0.76
CA ASP A 33 -4.77 10.15 0.09
C ASP A 33 -5.87 10.03 -0.97
N GLY A 34 -6.39 8.81 -1.22
CA GLY A 34 -7.41 8.56 -2.23
C GLY A 34 -6.91 8.59 -3.67
N SER A 35 -5.60 8.65 -3.91
CA SER A 35 -5.00 8.57 -5.24
C SER A 35 -5.40 7.28 -5.98
N SER A 36 -5.35 7.28 -7.32
CA SER A 36 -5.71 6.08 -8.10
C SER A 36 -4.90 4.84 -7.69
N ALA A 37 -5.61 3.75 -7.39
CA ALA A 37 -5.01 2.47 -7.04
C ALA A 37 -4.16 1.90 -8.19
N GLU A 38 -4.58 2.11 -9.44
CA GLU A 38 -3.82 1.78 -10.65
C GLU A 38 -2.49 2.51 -10.69
N ARG A 39 -2.51 3.81 -10.42
CA ARG A 39 -1.29 4.64 -10.43
C ARG A 39 -0.31 4.17 -9.35
N LEU A 40 -0.79 3.88 -8.13
CA LEU A 40 0.07 3.39 -7.06
C LEU A 40 0.63 1.99 -7.38
N ALA A 41 -0.20 1.08 -7.90
CA ALA A 41 0.26 -0.25 -8.34
C ALA A 41 1.33 -0.14 -9.44
N LEU A 42 1.15 0.78 -10.40
CA LEU A 42 2.12 1.01 -11.46
C LEU A 42 3.45 1.53 -10.93
N VAL A 43 3.42 2.48 -9.99
CA VAL A 43 4.64 3.02 -9.36
C VAL A 43 5.37 1.91 -8.62
N LEU A 44 4.68 1.17 -7.75
CA LEU A 44 5.28 0.06 -7.00
C LEU A 44 5.88 -0.99 -7.94
N ARG A 45 5.18 -1.34 -9.03
CA ARG A 45 5.68 -2.27 -10.04
C ARG A 45 6.93 -1.77 -10.73
N ARG A 46 7.03 -0.47 -11.04
CA ARG A 46 8.23 0.15 -11.63
C ARG A 46 9.45 0.04 -10.72
N HIS A 47 9.22 0.00 -9.41
CA HIS A 47 10.24 -0.20 -8.39
C HIS A 47 10.46 -1.68 -8.01
N GLY A 48 9.88 -2.63 -8.75
CA GLY A 48 10.08 -4.08 -8.54
C GLY A 48 9.04 -4.75 -7.63
N HIS A 49 8.13 -3.99 -7.03
CA HIS A 49 7.10 -4.54 -6.13
C HIS A 49 5.79 -4.78 -6.88
N THR A 50 5.42 -6.04 -7.08
CA THR A 50 4.19 -6.37 -7.80
C THR A 50 2.99 -6.42 -6.87
N VAL A 51 2.09 -5.45 -7.02
CA VAL A 51 0.78 -5.42 -6.34
C VAL A 51 -0.32 -5.06 -7.34
N SER A 52 -1.51 -5.63 -7.16
CA SER A 52 -2.66 -5.28 -7.98
C SER A 52 -3.38 -4.04 -7.43
N ALA A 53 -4.01 -3.26 -8.32
CA ALA A 53 -4.90 -2.18 -7.91
C ALA A 53 -6.07 -2.70 -7.06
N SER A 54 -6.53 -3.93 -7.29
CA SER A 54 -7.57 -4.57 -6.46
C SER A 54 -7.10 -4.77 -5.02
N THR A 55 -5.85 -5.23 -4.81
CA THR A 55 -5.26 -5.40 -3.47
C THR A 55 -5.25 -4.09 -2.71
N ILE A 56 -4.85 -2.99 -3.37
CA ILE A 56 -4.85 -1.65 -2.78
C ILE A 56 -6.27 -1.21 -2.41
N ARG A 57 -7.26 -1.43 -3.28
CA ARG A 57 -8.67 -1.12 -3.00
C ARG A 57 -9.20 -1.92 -1.82
N THR A 58 -8.94 -3.22 -1.77
CA THR A 58 -9.36 -4.09 -0.68
C THR A 58 -8.80 -3.60 0.66
N TYR A 59 -7.51 -3.26 0.69
CA TYR A 59 -6.90 -2.70 1.89
C TYR A 59 -7.50 -1.34 2.29
N ARG A 60 -7.70 -0.43 1.33
CA ARG A 60 -8.38 0.85 1.61
C ARG A 60 -9.80 0.65 2.14
N ARG A 61 -10.50 -0.37 1.65
CA ARG A 61 -11.82 -0.74 2.12
C ARG A 61 -11.77 -1.28 3.55
N SER A 62 -10.86 -2.19 3.88
CA SER A 62 -10.75 -2.69 5.26
C SER A 62 -10.45 -1.58 6.26
N LEU A 63 -9.62 -0.60 5.88
CA LEU A 63 -9.36 0.60 6.69
C LEU A 63 -10.62 1.43 6.96
N ARG A 64 -11.52 1.55 5.97
CA ARG A 64 -12.79 2.27 6.13
C ARG A 64 -13.81 1.48 6.94
N ASP A 65 -13.84 0.17 6.73
CA ASP A 65 -14.79 -0.73 7.37
C ASP A 65 -14.40 -1.05 8.83
N GLY A 66 -13.20 -0.66 9.27
CA GLY A 66 -12.73 -0.79 10.66
C GLY A 66 -12.48 -2.23 11.10
N VAL A 67 -12.23 -3.14 10.13
CA VAL A 67 -12.02 -4.58 10.34
C VAL A 67 -10.54 -4.93 10.42
#